data_AF-A0AAV8ZH58-F1
#
_entry.id   AF-A0AAV8ZH58-F1
#
_cell.length_a   1.000
_cell.length_b   1.000
_cell.length_c   1.000
_cell.angle_alpha   90.00
_cell.angle_beta   90.00
_cell.angle_gamma   90.00
#
_symmetry.space_group_name_H-M   'P 1'
#
loop_
_entity.id
_entity.type
_entity.pdbx_description
1 polymer ?
#
loop_
_entity_poly.entity_id
_entity_poly.type
_entity_poly.pdbx_seq_one_letter_code
_entity_poly.pdbx_strand_id
1 'polypeptide(L)'
;MVANRFRVLLNVIPLKPSKVKVITQACVALHNFLKKESNLQYVGVNPEEDIDRRFRFVYGPSKQKGNRPKTEALRIREEFKEYVNGCGSVPWQDSMI
;
A
#
# COMPACT_ATOMS: atom_id res chain seq x y z
N MET A 1 7.40 2.62 -6.90
CA MET A 1 8.14 1.54 -6.18
C MET A 1 9.09 0.84 -7.15
N VAL A 2 10.39 0.74 -6.83
CA VAL A 2 11.45 0.21 -7.72
C VAL A 2 11.26 -1.30 -7.99
N ALA A 3 10.93 -2.09 -6.97
CA ALA A 3 10.80 -3.56 -7.09
C ALA A 3 9.75 -4.02 -8.11
N ASN A 4 8.56 -3.39 -8.14
CA ASN A 4 7.49 -3.79 -9.07
C ASN A 4 7.81 -3.46 -10.54
N ARG A 5 8.72 -2.51 -10.80
CA ARG A 5 9.11 -2.14 -12.16
C ARG A 5 10.27 -3.01 -12.67
N PHE A 6 11.21 -3.34 -11.79
CA PHE A 6 12.32 -4.20 -12.14
C PHE A 6 11.97 -5.66 -11.82
N ARG A 7 11.29 -6.34 -12.77
CA ARG A 7 10.93 -7.77 -12.64
C ARG A 7 12.12 -8.67 -12.30
N VAL A 8 13.34 -8.26 -12.65
CA VAL A 8 14.57 -8.97 -12.25
C VAL A 8 14.70 -9.12 -10.73
N LEU A 9 14.16 -8.18 -9.93
CA LEU A 9 14.14 -8.23 -8.47
C LEU A 9 13.03 -9.12 -7.91
N LEU A 10 12.05 -9.50 -8.74
CA LEU A 10 10.92 -10.37 -8.35
C LEU A 10 11.17 -11.84 -8.71
N ASN A 11 12.23 -12.12 -9.46
CA ASN A 11 12.63 -13.46 -9.87
C ASN A 11 13.88 -13.90 -9.13
N VAL A 12 14.07 -15.21 -9.02
CA VAL A 12 15.31 -15.78 -8.47
C VAL A 12 16.47 -15.40 -9.38
N ILE A 13 17.47 -14.73 -8.80
CA ILE A 13 18.68 -14.33 -9.51
C ILE A 13 19.78 -15.36 -9.19
N PRO A 14 20.24 -16.17 -10.15
CA PRO A 14 21.32 -17.14 -9.95
C PRO A 14 22.69 -16.44 -9.94
N LEU A 15 22.90 -15.56 -8.97
CA LEU A 15 24.14 -14.79 -8.78
C LEU A 15 24.62 -14.89 -7.33
N LYS A 16 25.93 -14.71 -7.14
CA LYS A 16 26.52 -14.69 -5.80
C LYS A 16 25.96 -13.50 -5.01
N PRO A 17 25.66 -13.67 -3.70
CA PRO A 17 25.13 -12.60 -2.84
C PRO A 17 25.99 -11.32 -2.83
N SER A 18 27.29 -11.45 -3.08
CA SER A 18 28.22 -10.32 -3.20
C SER A 18 27.86 -9.32 -4.31
N LYS A 19 27.06 -9.73 -5.30
CA LYS A 19 26.63 -8.86 -6.41
C LYS A 19 25.32 -8.13 -6.15
N VAL A 20 24.58 -8.49 -5.09
CA VAL A 20 23.28 -7.88 -4.76
C VAL A 20 23.40 -6.36 -4.61
N LYS A 21 24.46 -5.88 -3.94
CA LYS A 21 24.69 -4.44 -3.77
C LYS A 21 24.79 -3.70 -5.11
N VAL A 22 25.55 -4.25 -6.06
CA VAL A 22 25.76 -3.64 -7.38
C VAL A 22 24.46 -3.63 -8.18
N ILE A 23 23.70 -4.73 -8.14
CA ILE A 23 22.41 -4.84 -8.82
C ILE A 23 21.43 -3.80 -8.26
N THR A 24 21.30 -3.70 -6.95
CA THR A 24 20.42 -2.72 -6.30
C THR A 24 20.81 -1.29 -6.67
N GLN A 25 22.10 -0.96 -6.63
CA GLN A 25 22.59 0.36 -7.01
C GLN A 25 22.32 0.68 -8.48
N ALA A 26 22.52 -0.28 -9.38
CA ALA A 26 22.23 -0.12 -10.80
C ALA A 26 20.73 0.12 -11.05
N CYS A 27 19.85 -0.65 -10.39
CA CYS A 27 18.40 -0.45 -10.48
C CYS A 27 17.98 0.94 -9.97
N VAL A 28 18.55 1.41 -8.87
CA VAL A 28 18.27 2.75 -8.32
C VAL A 28 18.79 3.87 -9.24
N ALA A 29 20.02 3.75 -9.75
CA ALA A 29 20.60 4.72 -10.66
C ALA A 29 19.76 4.84 -11.94
N LEU A 30 19.40 3.70 -12.53
CA LEU A 30 18.54 3.64 -13.72
C LEU A 30 17.14 4.19 -13.44
N HIS A 31 16.57 3.90 -12.27
CA HIS A 31 15.27 4.46 -11.86
C HIS A 31 15.29 5.98 -11.82
N ASN A 32 16.34 6.56 -11.21
CA ASN A 32 16.48 8.00 -11.09
C ASN A 32 16.71 8.66 -12.45
N PHE A 33 17.50 8.02 -13.32
CA PHE A 33 17.74 8.49 -14.68
C PHE A 33 16.44 8.54 -15.49
N LEU A 34 15.70 7.43 -15.52
CA LEU A 34 14.44 7.34 -16.28
C LEU A 34 13.36 8.28 -15.73
N LYS A 35 13.33 8.50 -14.41
CA LYS A 35 12.46 9.52 -13.78
C LYS A 35 12.80 10.93 -14.26
N LYS A 36 14.09 11.25 -14.45
CA LYS A 36 14.53 12.58 -14.89
C LYS A 36 14.26 12.82 -16.38
N GLU A 37 14.57 11.86 -17.24
CA GLU A 37 14.45 11.98 -18.71
C GLU A 37 13.01 11.83 -19.21
N SER A 38 12.20 10.98 -18.56
CA SER A 38 10.92 10.52 -19.10
C SER A 38 9.83 10.43 -18.04
N ASN A 39 9.75 11.42 -17.15
CA ASN A 39 8.91 11.40 -15.94
C ASN A 39 7.46 10.91 -16.19
N LEU A 40 6.78 11.48 -17.19
CA LEU A 40 5.38 11.16 -17.51
C LEU A 40 5.16 9.75 -18.07
N GLN A 41 6.07 9.25 -18.91
CA GLN A 41 5.96 7.89 -19.49
C GLN A 41 6.50 6.81 -18.55
N TYR A 42 7.54 7.15 -17.77
CA TYR A 42 8.22 6.20 -16.90
C TYR A 42 7.51 6.00 -15.57
N VAL A 43 7.02 7.06 -14.92
CA VAL A 43 6.30 6.94 -13.65
C VAL A 43 4.80 6.76 -13.87
N GLY A 44 4.31 7.15 -15.06
CA GLY A 44 2.89 7.41 -15.31
C GLY A 44 2.55 8.81 -14.83
N VAL A 45 1.43 9.39 -15.30
CA VAL A 45 0.87 10.59 -14.67
C VAL A 45 0.57 10.22 -13.23
N ASN A 46 1.34 10.76 -12.29
CA ASN A 46 1.10 10.57 -10.87
C ASN A 46 0.53 11.90 -10.35
N PRO A 47 -0.80 12.06 -10.35
CA PRO A 47 -1.41 13.35 -10.06
C PRO A 47 -1.07 13.86 -8.67
N GLU A 48 -0.52 13.04 -7.77
CA GLU A 48 -0.09 13.39 -6.42
C GLU A 48 1.33 13.98 -6.33
N GLU A 49 2.24 13.64 -7.25
CA GLU A 49 3.62 14.14 -7.26
C GLU A 49 3.76 15.46 -8.04
N ASP A 50 2.91 15.69 -9.05
CA ASP A 50 2.85 16.92 -9.85
C ASP A 50 1.91 18.00 -9.26
N ILE A 51 1.30 17.77 -8.10
CA ILE A 51 0.59 18.83 -7.38
C ILE A 51 1.62 19.82 -6.88
N ASP A 52 1.64 21.02 -7.46
CA ASP A 52 2.30 22.16 -6.85
C ASP A 52 1.76 22.31 -5.41
N ARG A 53 2.59 21.94 -4.42
CA ARG A 53 2.22 21.96 -3.01
C ARG A 53 1.91 23.36 -2.49
N ARG A 54 2.14 24.41 -3.29
CA ARG A 54 1.72 25.78 -3.00
C ARG A 54 0.25 26.03 -3.34
N PHE A 55 -0.34 25.23 -4.23
CA PHE A 55 -1.72 25.40 -4.66
C PHE A 55 -2.68 24.66 -3.72
N ARG A 56 -3.13 25.36 -2.68
CA ARG A 56 -4.15 24.84 -1.75
C ARG A 56 -5.53 25.11 -2.33
N PHE A 57 -6.20 24.08 -2.84
CA PHE A 57 -7.62 24.20 -3.18
C PHE A 57 -8.43 24.61 -1.94
N VAL A 58 -9.03 25.80 -1.96
CA VAL A 58 -9.92 26.30 -0.90
C VAL A 58 -11.20 25.43 -0.81
N TYR A 59 -11.58 24.77 -1.90
CA TYR A 59 -12.77 23.91 -2.03
C TYR A 59 -12.52 22.59 -2.78
N GLY A 60 -11.31 22.01 -2.67
CA GLY A 60 -11.00 20.69 -3.25
C GLY A 60 -11.56 19.56 -2.39
N PRO A 61 -11.71 18.32 -2.92
CA PRO A 61 -12.24 17.19 -2.16
C PRO A 61 -11.45 17.09 -0.86
N SER A 62 -12.15 17.42 0.22
CA SER A 62 -11.58 17.50 1.54
C SER A 62 -10.93 16.16 1.87
N LYS A 63 -9.73 16.22 2.49
CA LYS A 63 -8.98 15.09 3.05
C LYS A 63 -9.93 13.92 3.28
N GLN A 64 -9.75 12.80 2.56
CA GLN A 64 -10.51 11.58 2.84
C GLN A 64 -10.42 11.32 4.35
N LYS A 65 -11.51 11.65 5.02
CA LYS A 65 -11.66 11.51 6.46
C LYS A 65 -11.51 10.00 6.68
N GLY A 66 -10.57 9.61 7.53
CA GLY A 66 -10.24 8.20 7.77
C GLY A 66 -11.49 7.34 7.89
N ASN A 67 -11.42 6.12 7.35
CA ASN A 67 -12.48 5.10 7.34
C ASN A 67 -13.27 5.10 8.67
N ARG A 68 -14.33 5.91 8.74
CA ARG A 68 -15.37 5.75 9.76
C ARG A 68 -16.29 4.69 9.16
N PRO A 69 -16.26 3.43 9.64
CA PRO A 69 -17.26 2.47 9.21
C PRO A 69 -18.63 3.11 9.41
N LYS A 70 -19.50 3.00 8.39
CA LYS A 70 -20.87 3.54 8.48
C LYS A 70 -21.52 2.97 9.74
N THR A 71 -22.40 3.73 10.39
CA THR A 71 -23.12 3.31 11.61
C THR A 71 -23.69 1.90 11.49
N GLU A 72 -24.14 1.54 10.29
CA GLU A 72 -24.63 0.20 9.96
C GLU A 72 -23.56 -0.90 10.08
N ALA A 73 -22.34 -0.67 9.62
CA ALA A 73 -21.25 -1.65 9.75
C ALA A 73 -20.82 -1.83 11.22
N LEU A 74 -20.94 -0.78 12.05
CA LEU A 74 -20.72 -0.89 13.49
C LEU A 74 -21.83 -1.71 14.16
N ARG A 75 -23.08 -1.50 13.75
CA ARG A 75 -24.23 -2.26 14.24
C ARG A 75 -24.12 -3.74 13.92
N ILE A 76 -23.82 -4.08 12.66
CA ILE A 76 -23.59 -5.45 12.22
C ILE A 76 -22.43 -6.07 13.02
N ARG A 77 -21.32 -5.35 13.21
CA ARG A 77 -20.20 -5.85 14.01
C ARG A 77 -20.62 -6.18 15.44
N GLU A 78 -21.42 -5.33 16.08
CA GLU A 78 -21.84 -5.55 17.46
C GLU A 78 -22.82 -6.71 17.58
N GLU A 79 -23.77 -6.84 16.65
CA GLU A 79 -24.72 -7.96 16.58
C GLU A 79 -24.01 -9.31 16.46
N PHE A 80 -23.03 -9.42 15.56
CA PHE A 80 -22.25 -10.65 15.42
C PHE A 80 -21.39 -10.94 16.66
N LYS A 81 -20.82 -9.90 17.29
CA LYS A 81 -20.04 -10.05 18.51
C LYS A 81 -20.92 -10.58 19.66
N GLU A 82 -22.13 -10.06 19.82
CA GLU A 82 -23.07 -10.52 20.85
C GLU A 82 -23.53 -11.96 20.59
N TYR A 83 -23.82 -12.30 19.34
CA TYR A 83 -24.21 -13.67 18.97
C TYR A 83 -23.10 -14.68 19.25
N VAL A 84 -21.89 -14.44 18.73
CA VAL A 84 -20.76 -15.39 18.82
C VAL A 84 -20.26 -15.58 20.24
N ASN A 85 -20.34 -14.56 21.10
CA ASN A 85 -19.93 -14.67 22.50
C ASN A 85 -21.10 -14.99 23.45
N GLY A 86 -22.33 -15.05 22.94
CA GLY A 86 -23.56 -15.25 23.70
C GLY A 86 -24.24 -16.56 23.32
N CYS A 87 -25.44 -16.46 22.74
CA CYS A 87 -26.27 -17.62 22.42
C CYS A 87 -25.71 -18.51 21.30
N GLY A 88 -24.81 -17.99 20.46
CA GLY A 88 -24.07 -18.74 19.45
C GLY A 88 -22.71 -19.24 19.94
N SER A 89 -22.39 -19.08 21.22
CA SER A 89 -21.14 -19.55 21.80
C SER A 89 -21.10 -21.08 21.84
N VAL A 90 -19.93 -21.65 21.60
CA VAL A 90 -19.70 -23.09 21.50
C VAL A 90 -18.63 -23.52 22.52
N PRO A 91 -18.77 -24.71 23.15
CA PRO A 91 -17.95 -25.09 24.31
C PRO A 91 -16.43 -25.12 24.08
N TRP A 92 -15.99 -25.26 22.83
CA TRP A 92 -14.55 -25.26 22.52
C TRP A 92 -13.95 -23.85 22.54
N GLN A 93 -14.75 -22.77 22.46
CA GLN A 93 -14.26 -21.39 22.54
C GLN A 93 -13.67 -21.07 23.92
N ASP A 94 -14.17 -21.67 24.99
CA ASP A 94 -13.63 -21.52 26.36
C ASP A 94 -12.24 -22.16 26.53
N SER A 95 -11.83 -22.97 25.56
CA SER A 95 -10.51 -23.64 25.54
C SER A 95 -9.50 -22.93 24.62
N MET A 96 -9.89 -21.80 24.00
CA MET A 96 -8.97 -20.96 23.23
C MET A 96 -8.12 -20.12 24.20
N ILE A 97 -6.90 -20.60 24.50
CA ILE A 97 -5.84 -19.87 25.20
C ILE A 97 -5.15 -18.90 24.23
#